data_AF-A0A8J8TDL5-F1
#
_entry.id   AF-A0A8J8TDL5-F1
#
_cell.length_a   1.000
_cell.length_b   1.000
_cell.length_c   1.000
_cell.angle_alpha   90.00
_cell.angle_beta   90.00
_cell.angle_gamma   90.00
#
_symmetry.space_group_name_H-M   'P 1'
#
loop_
_entity.id
_entity.type
_entity.pdbx_description
1 polymer ?
#
loop_
_entity_poly.entity_id
_entity_poly.type
_entity_poly.pdbx_seq_one_letter_code
_entity_poly.pdbx_strand_id
1 'polypeptide(L)'
;MTADPDDVQDRLLEGTGSSDSEPPAADLAAVPAGVTHPARKGGRVTDVSAVAARLTLADETLQIRDADGDLADFDLRFSDIVYYREDHQEINGRTVESLSIRHVQPPAAAVTTAVSVWDDAAHDRLREVVADYYRRQRDAIDDLSLSGPQLELLVRCYSMGGELDPSAMLSKSTAELTELFEPLRAAGLLRKGDTGVFLTGRGYLVVNEEIDDETM
;
A
#
# COMPACT_ATOMS: atom_id res chain seq x y z
N MET A 1 -32.70 14.11 1.26
CA MET A 1 -33.06 13.10 2.27
C MET A 1 -31.74 12.69 2.87
N THR A 2 -31.36 13.35 3.97
CA THR A 2 -30.02 13.24 4.57
C THR A 2 -30.00 11.98 5.41
N ALA A 3 -29.12 11.03 5.09
CA ALA A 3 -28.90 9.85 5.92
C ALA A 3 -28.44 10.33 7.31
N ASP A 4 -28.99 9.71 8.35
CA ASP A 4 -28.65 10.00 9.75
C ASP A 4 -27.17 9.62 9.97
N PRO A 5 -26.32 10.51 10.51
CA PRO A 5 -24.92 10.18 10.80
C PRO A 5 -24.77 8.97 11.74
N ASP A 6 -25.77 8.70 12.58
CA ASP A 6 -25.78 7.51 13.42
C ASP A 6 -26.14 6.25 12.62
N ASP A 7 -26.84 6.32 11.49
CA ASP A 7 -27.23 5.17 10.65
C ASP A 7 -26.06 4.58 9.85
N VAL A 8 -25.03 5.39 9.50
CA VAL A 8 -23.81 4.85 8.87
C VAL A 8 -22.83 4.32 9.92
N GLN A 9 -22.71 4.99 11.07
CA GLN A 9 -21.96 4.44 12.20
C GLN A 9 -22.62 3.15 12.70
N ASP A 10 -23.94 3.12 12.79
CA ASP A 10 -24.70 1.92 13.10
C ASP A 10 -24.51 0.91 12.00
N ARG A 11 -24.57 1.19 10.69
CA ARG A 11 -24.25 0.16 9.67
C ARG A 11 -22.79 -0.32 9.68
N LEU A 12 -21.85 0.54 10.08
CA LEU A 12 -20.45 0.19 10.34
C LEU A 12 -20.31 -0.70 11.59
N LEU A 13 -21.16 -0.51 12.60
CA LEU A 13 -21.19 -1.26 13.86
C LEU A 13 -22.19 -2.45 13.85
N GLU A 14 -23.23 -2.47 13.03
CA GLU A 14 -24.38 -3.38 13.07
C GLU A 14 -24.01 -4.74 12.49
N GLY A 15 -22.94 -4.80 11.70
CA GLY A 15 -22.30 -6.06 11.35
C GLY A 15 -21.48 -6.70 12.48
N THR A 16 -21.51 -6.16 13.70
CA THR A 16 -20.99 -6.83 14.91
C THR A 16 -22.08 -7.62 15.67
N GLY A 17 -23.32 -7.62 15.16
CA GLY A 17 -24.44 -8.31 15.77
C GLY A 17 -24.44 -9.83 15.56
N SER A 18 -23.98 -10.57 16.58
CA SER A 18 -24.19 -12.01 16.85
C SER A 18 -23.03 -12.95 16.51
N SER A 19 -22.01 -12.99 17.38
CA SER A 19 -21.54 -14.24 17.97
C SER A 19 -20.80 -13.96 19.27
N ASP A 20 -21.32 -14.48 20.38
CA ASP A 20 -20.60 -14.66 21.64
C ASP A 20 -19.32 -15.48 21.37
N SER A 21 -18.18 -14.80 21.24
CA SER A 21 -16.81 -15.32 21.41
C SER A 21 -15.81 -14.18 21.21
N GLU A 22 -15.22 -13.66 22.28
CA GLU A 22 -13.93 -12.96 22.23
C GLU A 22 -12.86 -13.99 22.65
N PRO A 23 -11.65 -14.13 22.02
CA PRO A 23 -10.95 -13.25 21.06
C PRO A 23 -10.63 -13.96 19.68
N PRO A 24 -9.95 -13.34 18.67
CA PRO A 24 -8.95 -12.27 18.86
C PRO A 24 -8.98 -11.08 17.88
N ALA A 25 -8.71 -9.91 18.44
CA ALA A 25 -8.12 -8.77 17.75
C ALA A 25 -6.67 -9.02 17.22
N ALA A 26 -6.22 -10.28 17.18
CA ALA A 26 -4.89 -10.67 16.71
C ALA A 26 -4.84 -10.86 15.18
N ASP A 27 -5.98 -11.24 14.58
CA ASP A 27 -6.10 -11.44 13.13
C ASP A 27 -7.20 -10.53 12.60
N LEU A 28 -6.84 -9.56 11.75
CA LEU A 28 -7.81 -8.71 11.06
C LEU A 28 -8.64 -9.60 10.13
N ALA A 29 -9.84 -10.02 10.57
CA ALA A 29 -10.72 -10.90 9.81
C ALA A 29 -12.09 -10.25 9.61
N ALA A 30 -12.32 -9.72 8.40
CA ALA A 30 -13.54 -9.00 8.02
C ALA A 30 -13.94 -7.87 9.00
N VAL A 31 -12.94 -7.15 9.52
CA VAL A 31 -13.14 -6.03 10.46
C VAL A 31 -13.82 -4.86 9.74
N PRO A 32 -14.90 -4.27 10.28
CA PRO A 32 -15.49 -3.06 9.71
C PRO A 32 -14.49 -1.90 9.66
N ALA A 33 -14.47 -1.17 8.55
CA ALA A 33 -13.59 -0.02 8.38
C ALA A 33 -14.17 1.06 7.48
N GLY A 34 -13.66 2.28 7.66
CA GLY A 34 -13.88 3.42 6.77
C GLY A 34 -12.69 3.57 5.85
N VAL A 35 -12.91 3.49 4.54
CA VAL A 35 -11.84 3.49 3.54
C VAL A 35 -12.03 4.65 2.58
N THR A 36 -10.99 5.47 2.44
CA THR A 36 -10.87 6.46 1.37
C THR A 36 -9.78 6.02 0.41
N HIS A 37 -10.15 5.68 -0.83
CA HIS A 37 -9.20 5.21 -1.84
C HIS A 37 -9.52 5.71 -3.26
N PRO A 38 -8.54 6.28 -3.98
CA PRO A 38 -7.30 6.84 -3.45
C PRO A 38 -7.60 8.15 -2.72
N ALA A 39 -7.17 8.32 -1.47
CA ALA A 39 -7.21 9.59 -0.73
C ALA A 39 -6.22 10.62 -1.29
N ARG A 40 -5.10 10.16 -1.86
CA ARG A 40 -4.16 11.00 -2.61
C ARG A 40 -3.67 10.31 -3.87
N LYS A 41 -3.42 11.09 -4.92
CA LYS A 41 -2.78 10.63 -6.17
C LYS A 41 -1.76 11.66 -6.64
N GLY A 42 -0.50 11.25 -6.79
CA GLY A 42 0.59 12.16 -7.20
C GLY A 42 0.77 13.36 -6.25
N GLY A 43 0.60 13.13 -4.94
CA GLY A 43 0.71 14.16 -3.89
C GLY A 43 -0.51 15.04 -3.67
N ARG A 44 -1.51 15.01 -4.57
CA ARG A 44 -2.75 15.77 -4.45
C ARG A 44 -3.82 14.97 -3.70
N VAL A 45 -4.52 15.63 -2.78
CA VAL A 45 -5.74 15.10 -2.15
C VAL A 45 -6.83 14.96 -3.21
N THR A 46 -7.60 13.89 -3.13
CA THR A 46 -8.76 13.66 -4.02
C THR A 46 -10.05 14.08 -3.32
N ASP A 47 -11.12 14.26 -4.09
CA ASP A 47 -12.46 14.53 -3.55
C ASP A 47 -13.26 13.23 -3.31
N VAL A 48 -12.56 12.10 -3.10
CA VAL A 48 -13.20 10.81 -2.83
C VAL A 48 -13.62 10.77 -1.36
N SER A 49 -14.89 10.49 -1.11
CA SER A 49 -15.40 10.30 0.25
C SER A 49 -15.04 8.93 0.81
N ALA A 50 -14.93 8.84 2.14
CA ALA A 50 -14.81 7.55 2.81
C ALA A 50 -16.07 6.70 2.59
N VAL A 51 -15.88 5.39 2.42
CA VAL A 51 -16.95 4.39 2.34
C VAL A 51 -16.75 3.31 3.40
N ALA A 52 -17.84 2.65 3.80
CA ALA A 52 -17.76 1.47 4.65
C ALA A 52 -17.18 0.30 3.85
N ALA A 53 -16.35 -0.52 4.48
CA ALA A 53 -15.79 -1.74 3.89
C ALA A 53 -15.42 -2.76 4.99
N ARG A 54 -14.95 -3.94 4.55
CA ARG A 54 -14.42 -5.02 5.38
C ARG A 54 -12.94 -5.22 5.11
N LEU A 55 -12.15 -5.25 6.18
CA LEU A 55 -10.71 -5.50 6.14
C LEU A 55 -10.40 -6.93 6.56
N THR A 56 -9.65 -7.61 5.71
CA THR A 56 -9.05 -8.91 6.05
C THR A 56 -7.56 -8.85 5.79
N LEU A 57 -6.75 -9.21 6.79
CA LEU A 57 -5.32 -9.44 6.60
C LEU A 57 -5.10 -10.92 6.26
N ALA A 58 -4.56 -11.17 5.09
CA ALA A 58 -4.16 -12.51 4.66
C ALA A 58 -2.86 -12.43 3.86
N ASP A 59 -1.87 -13.26 4.18
CA ASP A 59 -0.62 -13.40 3.41
C ASP A 59 0.06 -12.05 3.07
N GLU A 60 0.31 -11.21 4.09
CA GLU A 60 0.90 -9.86 3.93
C GLU A 60 0.14 -8.96 2.95
N THR A 61 -1.17 -9.20 2.82
CA THR A 61 -2.08 -8.42 1.99
C THR A 61 -3.26 -7.96 2.84
N LEU A 62 -3.50 -6.65 2.85
CA LEU A 62 -4.74 -6.09 3.38
C LEU A 62 -5.77 -6.11 2.24
N GLN A 63 -6.78 -6.97 2.40
CA GLN A 63 -7.90 -7.10 1.49
C GLN A 63 -9.00 -6.13 1.91
N ILE A 64 -9.41 -5.25 1.00
CA ILE A 64 -10.56 -4.38 1.18
C ILE A 64 -11.69 -4.99 0.35
N ARG A 65 -12.77 -5.36 1.04
CA ARG A 65 -13.92 -6.07 0.48
C ARG A 65 -15.24 -5.45 0.93
N ASP A 66 -16.31 -5.81 0.24
CA ASP A 66 -17.68 -5.43 0.58
C ASP A 66 -17.81 -3.91 0.80
N ALA A 67 -17.14 -3.14 -0.05
CA ALA A 67 -17.16 -1.69 0.05
C ALA A 67 -18.51 -1.14 -0.44
N ASP A 68 -19.06 -0.18 0.32
CA ASP A 68 -20.24 0.56 -0.10
C ASP A 68 -19.91 1.50 -1.28
N GLY A 69 -20.93 1.82 -2.08
CA GLY A 69 -20.82 2.79 -3.18
C GLY A 69 -20.06 2.26 -4.40
N ASP A 70 -19.22 3.12 -4.99
CA ASP A 70 -18.52 2.84 -6.26
C ASP A 70 -17.08 2.31 -6.05
N LEU A 71 -16.64 2.12 -4.81
CA LEU A 71 -15.31 1.59 -4.54
C LEU A 71 -15.30 0.09 -4.84
N ALA A 72 -14.54 -0.32 -5.86
CA ALA A 72 -14.34 -1.73 -6.14
C ALA A 72 -13.43 -2.39 -5.09
N ASP A 73 -13.66 -3.67 -4.83
CA ASP A 73 -12.77 -4.51 -4.04
C ASP A 73 -11.34 -4.46 -4.58
N PHE A 74 -10.37 -4.31 -3.67
CA PHE A 74 -8.96 -4.27 -4.03
C PHE A 74 -8.06 -4.83 -2.94
N ASP A 75 -6.83 -5.15 -3.34
CA ASP A 75 -5.79 -5.68 -2.46
C ASP A 75 -4.68 -4.66 -2.31
N LEU A 76 -4.29 -4.40 -1.05
CA LEU A 76 -3.10 -3.65 -0.71
C LEU A 76 -2.05 -4.65 -0.21
N ARG A 77 -1.13 -5.02 -1.10
CA ARG A 77 0.00 -5.88 -0.74
C ARG A 77 1.02 -5.05 0.02
N PHE A 78 1.55 -5.61 1.10
CA PHE A 78 2.53 -4.86 1.88
C PHE A 78 3.82 -4.60 1.09
N SER A 79 4.18 -5.48 0.17
CA SER A 79 5.31 -5.28 -0.77
C SER A 79 5.16 -4.08 -1.68
N ASP A 80 3.97 -3.48 -1.76
CA ASP A 80 3.74 -2.26 -2.51
C ASP A 80 3.75 -1.01 -1.62
N ILE A 81 3.87 -1.14 -0.28
CA ILE A 81 3.92 -0.01 0.66
C ILE A 81 5.24 0.75 0.54
N VAL A 82 5.15 2.08 0.39
CA VAL A 82 6.30 2.99 0.32
C VAL A 82 6.35 3.98 1.49
N TYR A 83 5.23 4.18 2.18
CA TYR A 83 5.17 5.02 3.37
C TYR A 83 3.87 4.76 4.11
N TYR A 84 3.87 4.95 5.44
CA TYR A 84 2.66 4.97 6.23
C TYR A 84 2.79 5.98 7.37
N ARG A 85 1.65 6.44 7.88
CA ARG A 85 1.56 7.25 9.10
C ARG A 85 0.17 7.17 9.70
N GLU A 86 0.07 7.47 10.98
CA GLU A 86 -1.20 7.87 11.59
C GLU A 86 -1.64 9.23 11.02
N ASP A 87 -2.94 9.35 10.77
CA ASP A 87 -3.59 10.53 10.21
C ASP A 87 -5.06 10.56 10.64
N HIS A 88 -5.84 11.49 10.13
CA HIS A 88 -7.29 11.51 10.32
C HIS A 88 -8.02 11.63 8.98
N GLN A 89 -9.24 11.09 8.91
CA GLN A 89 -10.14 11.30 7.78
C GLN A 89 -11.54 11.74 8.27
N GLU A 90 -12.29 12.41 7.39
CA GLU A 90 -13.67 12.77 7.68
C GLU A 90 -14.63 11.68 7.21
N ILE A 91 -15.48 11.20 8.12
CA ILE A 91 -16.53 10.22 7.86
C ILE A 91 -17.82 10.80 8.41
N ASN A 92 -18.79 11.07 7.52
CA ASN A 92 -20.07 11.70 7.85
C ASN A 92 -19.95 13.00 8.66
N GLY A 93 -18.95 13.83 8.32
CA GLY A 93 -18.69 15.11 9.00
C GLY A 93 -18.07 14.99 10.39
N ARG A 94 -17.61 13.80 10.79
CA ARG A 94 -16.81 13.57 11.99
C ARG A 94 -15.37 13.25 11.60
N THR A 95 -14.40 13.86 12.29
CA THR A 95 -12.99 13.50 12.17
C THR A 95 -12.73 12.21 12.94
N VAL A 96 -12.18 11.20 12.26
CA VAL A 96 -11.88 9.87 12.81
C VAL A 96 -10.40 9.56 12.57
N GLU A 97 -9.76 8.92 13.56
CA GLU A 97 -8.38 8.43 13.43
C GLU A 97 -8.27 7.43 12.27
N SER A 98 -7.14 7.46 11.56
CA SER A 98 -6.90 6.61 10.41
C SER A 98 -5.42 6.27 10.23
N LEU A 99 -5.16 5.14 9.60
CA LEU A 99 -3.85 4.80 9.05
C LEU A 99 -3.81 5.22 7.58
N SER A 100 -2.95 6.19 7.26
CA SER A 100 -2.68 6.63 5.90
C SER A 100 -1.54 5.81 5.30
N ILE A 101 -1.85 4.93 4.36
CA ILE A 101 -0.91 4.02 3.71
C ILE A 101 -0.66 4.47 2.27
N ARG A 102 0.57 4.85 1.95
CA ARG A 102 1.00 5.12 0.57
C ARG A 102 1.58 3.85 -0.03
N HIS A 103 1.04 3.43 -1.16
CA HIS A 103 1.44 2.20 -1.85
C HIS A 103 1.46 2.37 -3.37
N VAL A 104 2.24 1.53 -4.03
CA VAL A 104 2.34 1.46 -5.49
C VAL A 104 1.16 0.65 -6.01
N GLN A 105 0.52 1.14 -7.08
CA GLN A 105 -0.56 0.39 -7.73
C GLN A 105 -0.22 0.21 -9.21
N PRO A 106 0.65 -0.76 -9.57
CA PRO A 106 1.07 -0.95 -10.95
C PRO A 106 -0.13 -1.15 -11.90
N PRO A 107 -0.11 -0.59 -13.13
CA PRO A 107 0.95 0.21 -13.74
C PRO A 107 0.92 1.71 -13.35
N ALA A 108 0.06 2.12 -12.42
CA ALA A 108 -0.08 3.51 -12.01
C ALA A 108 0.95 3.93 -10.94
N ALA A 109 1.14 5.24 -10.82
CA ALA A 109 1.94 5.86 -9.78
C ALA A 109 1.40 5.59 -8.37
N ALA A 110 2.25 5.78 -7.35
CA ALA A 110 1.85 5.60 -5.96
C ALA A 110 0.62 6.43 -5.57
N VAL A 111 -0.29 5.78 -4.85
CA VAL A 111 -1.52 6.36 -4.29
C VAL A 111 -1.52 6.22 -2.77
N THR A 112 -2.40 6.95 -2.11
CA THR A 112 -2.63 6.81 -0.66
C THR A 112 -4.01 6.26 -0.40
N THR A 113 -4.12 5.24 0.45
CA THR A 113 -5.36 4.76 1.05
C THR A 113 -5.41 5.22 2.51
N ALA A 114 -6.51 5.82 2.94
CA ALA A 114 -6.78 6.08 4.36
C ALA A 114 -7.74 5.01 4.89
N VAL A 115 -7.42 4.43 6.05
CA VAL A 115 -8.19 3.34 6.67
C VAL A 115 -8.47 3.69 8.12
N SER A 116 -9.74 3.76 8.51
CA SER A 116 -10.19 3.93 9.90
C SER A 116 -10.82 2.64 10.39
N VAL A 117 -10.39 2.16 11.55
CA VAL A 117 -10.92 0.96 12.23
C VAL A 117 -11.40 1.40 13.61
N TRP A 118 -12.65 1.08 13.97
CA TRP A 118 -13.26 1.53 15.23
C TRP A 118 -12.96 0.64 16.42
N ASP A 119 -12.63 -0.62 16.19
CA ASP A 119 -12.17 -1.50 17.25
C ASP A 119 -10.71 -1.18 17.57
N ASP A 120 -10.45 -0.67 18.78
CA ASP A 120 -9.13 -0.19 19.20
C ASP A 120 -8.06 -1.27 19.04
N ALA A 121 -8.38 -2.51 19.38
CA ALA A 121 -7.44 -3.61 19.32
C ALA A 121 -7.11 -4.02 17.86
N ALA A 122 -8.10 -4.03 16.97
CA ALA A 122 -7.88 -4.22 15.53
C ALA A 122 -7.14 -3.03 14.91
N HIS A 123 -7.40 -1.80 15.33
CA HIS A 123 -6.65 -0.62 14.89
C HIS A 123 -5.17 -0.73 15.27
N ASP A 124 -4.89 -1.06 16.53
CA ASP A 124 -3.53 -1.28 17.01
C ASP A 124 -2.83 -2.41 16.25
N ARG A 125 -3.55 -3.50 15.96
CA ARG A 125 -3.02 -4.61 15.18
C ARG A 125 -2.69 -4.21 13.75
N LEU A 126 -3.57 -3.46 13.08
CA LEU A 126 -3.31 -2.93 11.73
C LEU A 126 -2.04 -2.06 11.72
N ARG A 127 -1.93 -1.15 12.69
CA ARG A 127 -0.77 -0.28 12.85
C ARG A 127 0.51 -1.08 13.07
N GLU A 128 0.50 -2.01 14.03
CA GLU A 128 1.64 -2.87 14.35
C GLU A 128 2.12 -3.65 13.12
N VAL A 129 1.21 -4.32 12.43
CA VAL A 129 1.54 -5.15 11.26
C VAL A 129 2.16 -4.32 10.13
N VAL A 130 1.58 -3.16 9.81
CA VAL A 130 2.11 -2.27 8.78
C VAL A 130 3.47 -1.71 9.20
N ALA A 131 3.62 -1.31 10.47
CA ALA A 131 4.86 -0.80 11.01
C ALA A 131 5.99 -1.84 10.97
N ASP A 132 5.70 -3.07 11.40
CA ASP A 132 6.63 -4.19 11.39
C ASP A 132 7.06 -4.55 9.97
N TYR A 133 6.13 -4.54 9.02
CA TYR A 133 6.46 -4.75 7.62
C TYR A 133 7.39 -3.65 7.09
N TYR A 134 7.03 -2.38 7.31
CA TYR A 134 7.80 -1.26 6.81
C TYR A 134 9.22 -1.22 7.38
N ARG A 135 9.37 -1.51 8.68
CA ARG A 135 10.69 -1.64 9.33
C ARG A 135 11.51 -2.77 8.68
N ARG A 136 10.93 -3.96 8.46
CA ARG A 136 11.60 -5.05 7.73
C ARG A 136 12.02 -4.64 6.31
N GLN A 137 11.27 -3.78 5.64
CA GLN A 137 11.68 -3.26 4.33
C GLN A 137 12.90 -2.34 4.45
N ARG A 138 12.91 -1.42 5.41
CA ARG A 138 14.05 -0.53 5.65
C ARG A 138 15.30 -1.30 6.04
N ASP A 139 15.19 -2.23 6.98
CA ASP A 139 16.32 -3.10 7.39
C ASP A 139 16.89 -3.87 6.19
N ALA A 140 16.02 -4.39 5.31
CA ALA A 140 16.45 -5.12 4.11
C ALA A 140 17.07 -4.21 3.02
N ILE A 141 16.78 -2.90 3.05
CA ILE A 141 17.39 -1.90 2.18
C ILE A 141 18.77 -1.52 2.72
N ASP A 142 18.91 -1.32 4.02
CA ASP A 142 20.19 -1.00 4.67
C ASP A 142 21.27 -2.07 4.41
N ASP A 143 20.85 -3.35 4.31
CA ASP A 143 21.74 -4.48 4.02
C ASP A 143 22.03 -4.68 2.51
N LEU A 144 21.45 -3.86 1.64
CA LEU A 144 21.51 -4.03 0.19
C LEU A 144 22.77 -3.41 -0.41
N SER A 145 23.49 -4.18 -1.23
CA SER A 145 24.60 -3.66 -2.05
C SER A 145 24.23 -3.72 -3.53
N LEU A 146 23.88 -2.57 -4.12
CA LEU A 146 23.60 -2.45 -5.55
C LEU A 146 24.84 -2.00 -6.33
N SER A 147 25.02 -2.55 -7.52
CA SER A 147 25.96 -2.00 -8.50
C SER A 147 25.40 -0.71 -9.11
N GLY A 148 26.28 0.19 -9.58
CA GLY A 148 25.86 1.42 -10.27
C GLY A 148 24.83 1.19 -11.40
N PRO A 149 25.02 0.22 -12.31
CA PRO A 149 24.04 -0.09 -13.35
C PRO A 149 22.68 -0.57 -12.82
N GLN A 150 22.66 -1.27 -11.69
CA GLN A 150 21.43 -1.72 -11.05
C GLN A 150 20.66 -0.53 -10.45
N LEU A 151 21.35 0.38 -9.77
CA LEU A 151 20.73 1.60 -9.25
C LEU A 151 20.19 2.48 -10.38
N GLU A 152 20.98 2.70 -11.44
CA GLU A 152 20.55 3.46 -12.63
C GLU A 152 19.28 2.87 -13.25
N LEU A 153 19.17 1.53 -13.30
CA LEU A 153 17.98 0.86 -13.79
C LEU A 153 16.75 1.16 -12.93
N LEU A 154 16.88 1.14 -11.60
CA LEU A 154 15.78 1.45 -10.67
C LEU A 154 15.33 2.92 -10.81
N VAL A 155 16.28 3.87 -10.85
CA VAL A 155 16.01 5.30 -11.06
C VAL A 155 15.31 5.55 -12.39
N ARG A 156 15.74 4.87 -13.46
CA ARG A 156 15.10 4.96 -14.78
C ARG A 156 13.67 4.42 -14.74
N CYS A 157 13.45 3.28 -14.09
CA CYS A 157 12.13 2.69 -13.92
C CYS A 157 11.20 3.66 -13.16
N TYR A 158 11.67 4.23 -12.05
CA TYR A 158 10.94 5.23 -11.26
C TYR A 158 10.54 6.44 -12.11
N SER A 159 11.49 6.98 -12.88
CA SER A 159 11.28 8.15 -13.73
C SER A 159 10.25 7.90 -14.85
N MET A 160 10.07 6.64 -15.26
CA MET A 160 9.07 6.22 -16.25
C MET A 160 7.71 5.88 -15.62
N GLY A 161 7.50 6.18 -14.33
CA GLY A 161 6.25 5.89 -13.61
C GLY A 161 6.24 4.52 -12.92
N GLY A 162 7.40 3.88 -12.79
CA GLY A 162 7.56 2.59 -12.10
C GLY A 162 7.35 1.36 -12.98
N GLU A 163 7.28 1.52 -14.30
CA GLU A 163 7.25 0.45 -15.29
C GLU A 163 8.45 0.54 -16.24
N LEU A 164 9.03 -0.61 -16.57
CA LEU A 164 10.09 -0.74 -17.55
C LEU A 164 9.78 -1.91 -18.48
N ASP A 165 9.89 -1.66 -19.78
CA ASP A 165 9.92 -2.71 -20.81
C ASP A 165 11.38 -3.17 -21.02
N PRO A 166 11.75 -4.41 -20.63
CA PRO A 166 13.09 -4.94 -20.86
C PRO A 166 13.43 -5.04 -22.35
N SER A 167 12.44 -5.11 -23.23
CA SER A 167 12.66 -5.15 -24.68
C SER A 167 13.28 -3.86 -25.20
N ALA A 168 13.12 -2.74 -24.49
CA ALA A 168 13.78 -1.48 -24.81
C ALA A 168 15.31 -1.50 -24.60
N MET A 169 15.86 -2.58 -24.02
CA MET A 169 17.29 -2.76 -23.75
C MET A 169 17.96 -3.70 -24.78
N LEU A 170 17.61 -3.53 -26.07
CA LEU A 170 18.03 -4.38 -27.21
C LEU A 170 19.55 -4.53 -27.38
N SER A 171 20.35 -3.63 -26.82
CA SER A 171 21.81 -3.67 -26.92
C SER A 171 22.47 -4.67 -25.97
N LYS A 172 21.72 -5.22 -24.99
CA LYS A 172 22.24 -6.18 -24.01
C LYS A 172 21.92 -7.61 -24.39
N SER A 173 22.88 -8.50 -24.19
CA SER A 173 22.67 -9.94 -24.28
C SER A 173 21.77 -10.46 -23.17
N THR A 174 21.19 -11.65 -23.35
CA THR A 174 20.38 -12.31 -22.32
C THR A 174 21.14 -12.51 -21.00
N ALA A 175 22.45 -12.78 -21.08
CA ALA A 175 23.29 -12.93 -19.90
C ALA A 175 23.40 -11.62 -19.11
N GLU A 176 23.68 -10.51 -19.80
CA GLU A 176 23.75 -9.18 -19.18
C GLU A 176 22.41 -8.73 -18.60
N LEU A 177 21.30 -9.05 -19.26
CA LEU A 177 19.96 -8.76 -18.70
C LEU A 177 19.68 -9.61 -17.47
N THR A 178 20.16 -10.86 -17.43
CA THR A 178 19.99 -11.73 -16.26
C THR A 178 20.79 -11.19 -15.07
N GLU A 179 22.07 -10.87 -15.29
CA GLU A 179 22.95 -10.28 -14.27
C GLU A 179 22.40 -8.96 -13.73
N LEU A 180 21.74 -8.16 -14.57
CA LEU A 180 21.16 -6.89 -14.17
C LEU A 180 19.85 -7.05 -13.39
N PHE A 181 18.92 -7.90 -13.85
CA PHE A 181 17.56 -7.97 -13.29
C PHE A 181 17.38 -9.03 -12.20
N GLU A 182 18.11 -10.15 -12.25
CA GLU A 182 17.93 -11.24 -11.30
C GLU A 182 18.20 -10.80 -9.86
N PRO A 183 19.31 -10.09 -9.53
CA PRO A 183 19.55 -9.64 -8.16
C PRO A 183 18.47 -8.67 -7.66
N LEU A 184 17.98 -7.78 -8.54
CA LEU A 184 16.91 -6.83 -8.21
C LEU A 184 15.58 -7.53 -7.91
N ARG A 185 15.26 -8.60 -8.65
CA ARG A 185 14.08 -9.43 -8.38
C ARG A 185 14.25 -10.27 -7.12
N ALA A 186 15.42 -10.86 -6.92
CA ALA A 186 15.73 -11.64 -5.73
C ALA A 186 15.68 -10.79 -4.45
N ALA A 187 16.13 -9.53 -4.53
CA ALA A 187 16.02 -8.55 -3.46
C ALA A 187 14.60 -7.97 -3.30
N GLY A 188 13.64 -8.35 -4.15
CA GLY A 188 12.26 -7.88 -4.08
C GLY A 188 12.07 -6.41 -4.48
N LEU A 189 12.97 -5.83 -5.27
CA LEU A 189 12.92 -4.43 -5.75
C LEU A 189 12.12 -4.29 -7.04
N LEU A 190 12.10 -5.36 -7.84
CA LEU A 190 11.36 -5.47 -9.08
C LEU A 190 10.45 -6.69 -9.07
N ARG A 191 9.26 -6.53 -9.64
CA ARG A 191 8.30 -7.61 -9.89
C ARG A 191 7.97 -7.68 -11.37
N LYS A 192 7.80 -8.91 -11.88
CA LYS A 192 7.27 -9.12 -13.23
C LYS A 192 5.75 -8.97 -13.22
N GLY A 193 5.21 -8.20 -14.16
CA GLY A 193 3.78 -8.20 -14.49
C GLY A 193 3.55 -8.61 -15.95
N ASP A 194 2.33 -8.43 -16.42
CA ASP A 194 1.93 -8.90 -17.75
C ASP A 194 2.50 -8.03 -18.88
N THR A 195 2.65 -6.73 -18.65
CA THR A 195 3.13 -5.76 -19.65
C THR A 195 4.60 -5.39 -19.51
N GLY A 196 5.25 -5.78 -18.41
CA GLY A 196 6.63 -5.35 -18.15
C GLY A 196 7.16 -5.74 -16.78
N VAL A 197 8.15 -4.98 -16.33
CA VAL A 197 8.74 -5.09 -15.00
C VAL A 197 8.41 -3.84 -14.22
N PHE A 198 7.98 -4.01 -12.97
CA PHE A 198 7.49 -2.94 -12.12
C PHE A 198 8.35 -2.80 -10.87
N LEU A 199 8.55 -1.58 -10.41
CA LEU A 199 9.08 -1.34 -9.07
C LEU A 199 8.06 -1.83 -8.03
N THR A 200 8.57 -2.51 -7.01
CA THR A 200 7.82 -2.79 -5.77
C THR A 200 7.90 -1.57 -4.85
N GLY A 201 7.18 -1.59 -3.74
CA GLY A 201 7.33 -0.59 -2.68
C GLY A 201 8.78 -0.48 -2.18
N ARG A 202 9.48 -1.62 -2.03
CA ARG A 202 10.92 -1.63 -1.69
C ARG A 202 11.78 -0.94 -2.75
N GLY A 203 11.53 -1.23 -4.03
CA GLY A 203 12.24 -0.56 -5.13
C GLY A 203 12.03 0.95 -5.14
N TYR A 204 10.82 1.42 -4.83
CA TYR A 204 10.52 2.84 -4.66
C TYR A 204 11.24 3.45 -3.45
N LEU A 205 11.34 2.72 -2.32
CA LEU A 205 12.06 3.18 -1.14
C LEU A 205 13.55 3.39 -1.41
N VAL A 206 14.22 2.41 -2.05
CA VAL A 206 15.64 2.51 -2.44
C VAL A 206 15.88 3.74 -3.29
N VAL A 207 15.05 3.97 -4.32
CA VAL A 207 15.23 5.12 -5.21
C VAL A 207 15.00 6.45 -4.49
N ASN A 208 14.03 6.52 -3.58
CA ASN A 208 13.79 7.76 -2.84
C ASN A 208 14.93 8.08 -1.85
N GLU A 209 15.53 7.09 -1.17
CA GLU A 209 16.68 7.31 -0.30
C GLU A 209 17.87 7.91 -1.06
N GLU A 210 18.18 7.37 -2.24
CA GLU A 210 19.28 7.85 -3.08
C GLU A 210 19.02 9.26 -3.64
N ILE A 211 17.78 9.56 -4.06
CA ILE A 211 17.41 10.91 -4.53
C ILE A 211 17.44 11.94 -3.38
N ASP A 212 16.96 11.56 -2.20
CA ASP A 212 16.99 12.42 -1.02
C ASP A 212 18.45 12.70 -0.59
N ASP A 213 19.35 11.72 -0.67
CA ASP A 213 20.79 11.89 -0.41
C ASP A 213 21.50 12.79 -1.45
N GLU A 214 21.16 12.69 -2.75
CA GLU A 214 21.75 13.56 -3.80
C GLU A 214 21.21 15.00 -3.79
N THR A 215 20.08 15.26 -3.12
CA THR A 215 19.46 16.60 -3.04
C THR A 215 19.72 17.33 -1.71
N MET A 216 20.55 16.77 -0.83
CA MET A 216 20.99 17.37 0.45
C MET A 216 22.44 17.88 0.44
#